data_AF-A0A291GFL0-F1
#
_entry.id   AF-A0A291GFL0-F1
#
_cell.length_a   1.000
_cell.length_b   1.000
_cell.length_c   1.000
_cell.angle_alpha   90.00
_cell.angle_beta   90.00
_cell.angle_gamma   90.00
#
_symmetry.space_group_name_H-M   'P 1'
#
loop_
_entity.id
_entity.type
_entity.pdbx_description
1 polymer ?
#
loop_
_entity_poly.entity_id
_entity_poly.type
_entity_poly.pdbx_seq_one_letter_code
_entity_poly.pdbx_strand_id
1 'polypeptide(L)'
;MAITFSDTIQLGLYILKFLFPKRTSTFGSNGRKVWSLLSLVIVLALIAEAAIPRLDISGQRFVAFVALIWSFAYFLLVIAAIPFLTSQNFWPNPARLAVDTLISISLSIMSFSLIYRIYEIIGPDQNIAPSVRDYIYFSTVTFSTLGFGDFRPATDARMFAALQSILGNLHLGMIVGTAFFAAQPK
;
A
#
# COMPACT_ATOMS: atom_id res chain seq x y z
N MET A 1 -27.15 -9.56 12.66
CA MET A 1 -27.24 -8.10 12.42
C MET A 1 -27.13 -7.90 10.92
N ALA A 2 -28.25 -7.65 10.24
CA ALA A 2 -28.29 -7.54 8.78
C ALA A 2 -27.97 -6.10 8.36
N ILE A 3 -26.90 -5.91 7.60
CA ILE A 3 -26.53 -4.61 7.02
C ILE A 3 -27.59 -4.29 5.96
N THR A 4 -28.29 -3.17 6.08
CA THR A 4 -29.33 -2.81 5.12
C THR A 4 -28.72 -2.18 3.87
N PHE A 5 -29.42 -2.26 2.74
CA PHE A 5 -29.00 -1.64 1.47
C PHE A 5 -28.79 -0.12 1.59
N SER A 6 -29.53 0.52 2.50
CA SER A 6 -29.35 1.93 2.89
C SER A 6 -27.97 2.19 3.50
N ASP A 7 -27.51 1.31 4.38
CA ASP A 7 -26.22 1.45 5.07
C ASP A 7 -25.04 1.30 4.10
N THR A 8 -25.19 0.45 3.09
CA THR A 8 -24.17 0.26 2.03
C THR A 8 -24.06 1.49 1.13
N ILE A 9 -25.19 2.13 0.78
CA ILE A 9 -25.20 3.37 0.01
C ILE A 9 -24.64 4.54 0.82
N GLN A 10 -24.99 4.64 2.10
CA GLN A 10 -24.45 5.67 3.00
C GLN A 10 -22.94 5.51 3.18
N LEU A 11 -22.44 4.28 3.36
CA LEU A 11 -21.01 4.00 3.40
C LEU A 11 -20.32 4.38 2.09
N GLY A 12 -20.93 4.04 0.95
CA GLY A 12 -20.43 4.43 -0.38
C GLY A 12 -20.36 5.95 -0.57
N LEU A 13 -21.40 6.69 -0.16
CA LEU A 13 -21.44 8.15 -0.18
C LEU A 13 -20.45 8.78 0.80
N TYR A 14 -20.20 8.13 1.94
CA TYR A 14 -19.20 8.58 2.91
C TYR A 14 -17.79 8.41 2.36
N ILE A 15 -17.50 7.25 1.75
CA ILE A 15 -16.24 6.98 1.04
C ILE A 15 -16.08 7.99 -0.10
N LEU A 16 -17.13 8.26 -0.89
CA LEU A 16 -17.08 9.25 -1.96
C LEU A 16 -16.85 10.68 -1.45
N LYS A 17 -17.55 11.12 -0.40
CA LYS A 17 -17.30 12.45 0.21
C LYS A 17 -15.93 12.55 0.87
N PHE A 18 -15.42 11.44 1.39
CA PHE A 18 -14.07 11.35 1.97
C PHE A 18 -12.98 11.38 0.90
N LEU A 19 -13.20 10.70 -0.24
CA LEU A 19 -12.32 10.74 -1.42
C LEU A 19 -12.42 12.10 -2.16
N PHE A 20 -13.60 12.74 -2.14
CA PHE A 20 -13.89 13.99 -2.84
C PHE A 20 -14.47 15.10 -1.92
N PRO A 21 -13.74 15.58 -0.90
CA PRO A 21 -14.22 16.67 -0.05
C PRO A 21 -14.17 18.02 -0.79
N LYS A 22 -15.15 18.90 -0.49
CA LYS A 22 -15.39 20.21 -1.15
C LYS A 22 -14.10 21.01 -1.41
N ARG A 23 -14.06 21.70 -2.56
CA ARG A 23 -12.96 22.59 -3.01
C ARG A 23 -12.80 23.79 -2.05
N THR A 24 -12.09 23.63 -0.96
CA THR A 24 -11.70 24.77 -0.09
C THR A 24 -10.20 24.79 0.25
N SER A 25 -9.36 23.95 -0.39
CA SER A 25 -7.99 23.74 0.08
C SER A 25 -6.89 24.23 -0.88
N THR A 26 -5.83 24.76 -0.27
CA THR A 26 -4.54 25.18 -0.84
C THR A 26 -3.96 24.22 -1.89
N PHE A 27 -3.12 24.73 -2.81
CA PHE A 27 -2.53 23.98 -3.93
C PHE A 27 -1.92 22.62 -3.51
N GLY A 28 -1.20 22.57 -2.39
CA GLY A 28 -0.60 21.35 -1.86
C GLY A 28 -1.61 20.26 -1.45
N SER A 29 -2.78 20.63 -0.94
CA SER A 29 -3.82 19.66 -0.54
C SER A 29 -4.43 18.96 -1.75
N ASN A 30 -4.65 19.68 -2.85
CA ASN A 30 -5.19 19.13 -4.09
C ASN A 30 -4.17 18.22 -4.79
N GLY A 31 -2.89 18.61 -4.81
CA GLY A 31 -1.81 17.75 -5.31
C GLY A 31 -1.82 16.40 -4.61
N ARG A 32 -1.74 16.38 -3.27
CA ARG A 32 -1.77 15.14 -2.49
C ARG A 32 -2.99 14.25 -2.79
N LYS A 33 -4.19 14.82 -2.99
CA LYS A 33 -5.38 14.02 -3.35
C LYS A 33 -5.20 13.28 -4.67
N VAL A 34 -4.63 13.94 -5.68
CA VAL A 34 -4.36 13.33 -6.99
C VAL A 34 -3.39 12.16 -6.82
N TRP A 35 -2.31 12.34 -6.04
CA TRP A 35 -1.37 11.26 -5.73
C TRP A 35 -2.05 10.06 -5.06
N SER A 36 -2.87 10.28 -4.03
CA SER A 36 -3.60 9.20 -3.35
C SER A 36 -4.56 8.47 -4.30
N LEU A 37 -5.27 9.20 -5.17
CA LEU A 37 -6.20 8.62 -6.13
C LEU A 37 -5.48 7.78 -7.19
N LEU A 38 -4.37 8.29 -7.74
CA LEU A 38 -3.54 7.55 -8.70
C LEU A 38 -2.98 6.28 -8.08
N SER A 39 -2.46 6.36 -6.85
CA SER A 39 -1.99 5.18 -6.11
C SER A 39 -3.11 4.17 -5.88
N LEU A 40 -4.32 4.61 -5.54
CA LEU A 40 -5.47 3.72 -5.38
C LEU A 40 -5.85 3.04 -6.70
N VAL A 41 -5.84 3.76 -7.83
CA VAL A 41 -6.09 3.18 -9.15
C VAL A 41 -5.04 2.12 -9.49
N ILE A 42 -3.77 2.38 -9.20
CA ILE A 42 -2.69 1.39 -9.39
C ILE A 42 -2.93 0.16 -8.52
N VAL A 43 -3.27 0.32 -7.23
CA VAL A 43 -3.60 -0.81 -6.35
C VAL A 43 -4.73 -1.65 -6.94
N LEU A 44 -5.81 -1.03 -7.38
CA LEU A 44 -6.94 -1.74 -7.98
C LEU A 44 -6.56 -2.46 -9.28
N ALA A 45 -5.72 -1.85 -10.12
CA ALA A 45 -5.20 -2.48 -11.32
C ALA A 45 -4.32 -3.70 -11.00
N LEU A 46 -3.46 -3.60 -9.97
CA LEU A 46 -2.63 -4.71 -9.50
C LEU A 46 -3.47 -5.85 -8.91
N ILE A 47 -4.55 -5.54 -8.19
CA ILE A 47 -5.50 -6.54 -7.68
C ILE A 47 -6.22 -7.23 -8.85
N ALA A 48 -6.64 -6.47 -9.86
CA ALA A 48 -7.29 -7.02 -11.04
C ALA A 48 -6.35 -7.96 -11.82
N GLU A 49 -5.07 -7.58 -12.00
CA GLU A 49 -4.04 -8.46 -12.58
C GLU A 49 -3.82 -9.71 -11.72
N ALA A 50 -3.74 -9.57 -10.40
CA ALA A 50 -3.57 -10.73 -9.53
C ALA A 50 -4.76 -11.71 -9.61
N ALA A 51 -5.98 -11.20 -9.82
CA ALA A 51 -7.17 -12.02 -9.97
C ALA A 51 -7.26 -12.69 -11.34
N ILE A 52 -6.84 -12.01 -12.40
CA ILE A 52 -6.89 -12.49 -13.78
C ILE A 52 -5.55 -12.18 -14.45
N PRO A 53 -4.53 -13.05 -14.29
CA PRO A 53 -3.22 -12.83 -14.84
C PRO A 53 -3.26 -12.75 -16.37
N ARG A 54 -3.03 -11.55 -16.92
CA ARG A 54 -3.06 -11.29 -18.38
C ARG A 54 -1.73 -10.78 -18.92
N LEU A 55 -0.86 -10.28 -18.06
CA LEU A 55 0.42 -9.74 -18.47
C LEU A 55 1.36 -10.87 -18.88
N ASP A 56 2.03 -10.67 -20.01
CA ASP A 56 3.16 -11.47 -20.41
C ASP A 56 4.38 -11.17 -19.51
N ILE A 57 5.46 -11.96 -19.66
CA ILE A 57 6.66 -11.82 -18.82
C ILE A 57 7.27 -10.41 -18.94
N SER A 58 7.29 -9.84 -20.16
CA SER A 58 7.89 -8.52 -20.38
C SER A 58 7.04 -7.40 -19.78
N GLY A 59 5.71 -7.44 -19.98
CA GLY A 59 4.76 -6.50 -19.40
C GLY A 59 4.75 -6.56 -17.88
N GLN A 60 4.80 -7.76 -17.30
CA GLN A 60 4.83 -7.93 -15.85
C GLN A 60 6.08 -7.29 -15.23
N ARG A 61 7.27 -7.45 -15.85
CA ARG A 61 8.51 -6.80 -15.39
C ARG A 61 8.39 -5.29 -15.42
N PHE A 62 7.92 -4.74 -16.53
CA PHE A 62 7.74 -3.30 -16.68
C PHE A 62 6.78 -2.74 -15.62
N VAL A 63 5.61 -3.36 -15.46
CA VAL A 63 4.60 -2.95 -14.46
C VAL A 63 5.15 -3.06 -13.04
N ALA A 64 5.89 -4.13 -12.71
CA ALA A 64 6.46 -4.32 -11.39
C ALA A 64 7.45 -3.21 -11.03
N PHE A 65 8.37 -2.84 -11.93
CA PHE A 65 9.32 -1.75 -11.66
C PHE A 65 8.65 -0.39 -11.56
N VAL A 66 7.69 -0.08 -12.45
CA VAL A 66 6.93 1.17 -12.40
C VAL A 66 6.14 1.26 -11.09
N ALA A 67 5.44 0.18 -10.70
CA ALA A 67 4.68 0.13 -9.46
C ALA A 67 5.59 0.25 -8.23
N LEU A 68 6.76 -0.40 -8.24
CA LEU A 68 7.74 -0.30 -7.17
C LEU A 68 8.26 1.13 -7.00
N ILE A 69 8.68 1.78 -8.09
CA ILE A 69 9.14 3.18 -8.08
C ILE A 69 8.02 4.10 -7.59
N TRP A 70 6.79 3.91 -8.09
CA TRP A 70 5.63 4.70 -7.65
C TRP A 70 5.33 4.48 -6.16
N SER A 71 5.42 3.24 -5.68
CA SER A 71 5.25 2.89 -4.26
C SER A 71 6.27 3.61 -3.38
N PHE A 72 7.54 3.62 -3.78
CA PHE A 72 8.58 4.35 -3.06
C PHE A 72 8.33 5.86 -3.06
N ALA A 73 8.01 6.44 -4.22
CA ALA A 73 7.71 7.87 -4.34
C ALA A 73 6.51 8.28 -3.48
N TYR A 74 5.44 7.48 -3.51
CA TYR A 74 4.24 7.73 -2.71
C TYR A 74 4.52 7.57 -1.20
N PHE A 75 5.28 6.56 -0.81
CA PHE A 75 5.72 6.41 0.58
C PHE A 75 6.54 7.60 1.08
N LEU A 76 7.50 8.08 0.28
CA LEU A 76 8.28 9.28 0.61
C LEU A 76 7.39 10.53 0.72
N LEU A 77 6.37 10.66 -0.14
CA LEU A 77 5.36 11.72 -0.03
C LEU A 77 4.56 11.60 1.29
N VAL A 78 4.16 10.39 1.69
CA VAL A 78 3.45 10.13 2.94
C VAL A 78 4.32 10.43 4.17
N ILE A 79 5.62 10.07 4.14
CA ILE A 79 6.57 10.47 5.20
C ILE A 79 6.78 11.98 5.20
N ALA A 80 7.08 12.58 4.04
CA ALA A 80 7.31 14.02 3.92
C ALA A 80 6.09 14.82 4.41
N ALA A 81 4.88 14.26 4.28
CA ALA A 81 3.71 14.84 4.88
C ALA A 81 3.83 15.04 6.40
N ILE A 82 4.61 14.27 7.17
CA ILE A 82 4.74 14.53 8.61
C ILE A 82 5.58 15.79 8.90
N PRO A 83 6.85 15.91 8.46
CA PRO A 83 7.69 17.07 8.78
C PRO A 83 7.24 18.37 8.11
N PHE A 84 6.81 18.31 6.84
CA PHE A 84 6.43 19.52 6.10
C PHE A 84 5.06 20.06 6.52
N LEU A 85 4.21 19.22 7.12
CA LEU A 85 2.93 19.66 7.69
C LEU A 85 3.08 20.13 9.14
N THR A 86 4.21 19.89 9.82
CA THR A 86 4.51 20.49 11.13
C THR A 86 5.11 21.90 11.05
N SER A 87 5.03 22.58 9.89
CA SER A 87 5.14 24.05 9.88
C SER A 87 4.07 24.61 10.83
N GLN A 88 4.45 25.54 11.72
CA GLN A 88 3.79 25.84 13.00
C GLN A 88 2.27 26.14 13.00
N ASN A 89 1.59 26.18 11.85
CA ASN A 89 0.17 26.49 11.70
C ASN A 89 -0.66 25.45 10.91
N PHE A 90 -0.08 24.36 10.41
CA PHE A 90 -0.83 23.37 9.62
C PHE A 90 -1.06 22.08 10.41
N TRP A 91 -2.32 21.72 10.65
CA TRP A 91 -2.69 20.50 11.35
C TRP A 91 -3.17 19.45 10.34
N PRO A 92 -2.37 18.43 9.98
CA PRO A 92 -2.83 17.37 9.11
C PRO A 92 -3.97 16.61 9.77
N ASN A 93 -5.04 16.35 9.03
CA ASN A 93 -6.14 15.52 9.52
C ASN A 93 -5.63 14.07 9.73
N PRO A 94 -5.60 13.54 10.96
CA PRO A 94 -5.06 12.20 11.25
C PRO A 94 -5.78 11.11 10.48
N ALA A 95 -7.10 11.19 10.30
CA ALA A 95 -7.86 10.21 9.56
C ALA A 95 -7.43 10.15 8.08
N ARG A 96 -7.10 11.30 7.48
CA ARG A 96 -6.58 11.36 6.11
C ARG A 96 -5.19 10.75 6.01
N LEU A 97 -4.30 11.06 6.96
CA LEU A 97 -2.96 10.48 6.98
C LEU A 97 -3.00 8.96 7.17
N ALA A 98 -3.91 8.46 8.01
CA ALA A 98 -4.12 7.03 8.19
C ALA A 98 -4.55 6.36 6.88
N VAL A 99 -5.50 6.94 6.14
CA VAL A 99 -5.93 6.39 4.84
C VAL A 99 -4.82 6.44 3.80
N ASP A 100 -4.08 7.54 3.70
CA ASP A 100 -2.94 7.62 2.76
C ASP A 100 -1.88 6.57 3.09
N THR A 101 -1.65 6.31 4.39
CA THR A 101 -0.75 5.26 4.86
C THR A 101 -1.26 3.88 4.48
N LEU A 102 -2.55 3.58 4.67
CA LEU A 102 -3.15 2.31 4.25
C LEU A 102 -3.04 2.08 2.75
N ILE A 103 -3.28 3.11 1.92
CA ILE A 103 -3.09 3.04 0.47
C ILE A 103 -1.61 2.73 0.15
N SER A 104 -0.67 3.36 0.84
CA SER A 104 0.77 3.12 0.67
C SER A 104 1.16 1.68 1.03
N ILE A 105 0.59 1.14 2.11
CA ILE A 105 0.79 -0.26 2.53
C ILE A 105 0.27 -1.22 1.46
N SER A 106 -0.99 -1.04 1.03
CA SER A 106 -1.58 -1.89 -0.02
C SER A 106 -0.77 -1.83 -1.31
N LEU A 107 -0.33 -0.65 -1.72
CA LEU A 107 0.50 -0.48 -2.91
C LEU A 107 1.85 -1.16 -2.77
N SER A 108 2.51 -1.03 -1.62
CA SER A 108 3.79 -1.69 -1.32
C SER A 108 3.64 -3.21 -1.41
N ILE A 109 2.66 -3.78 -0.71
CA ILE A 109 2.41 -5.24 -0.70
C ILE A 109 2.15 -5.75 -2.12
N MET A 110 1.29 -5.08 -2.89
CA MET A 110 0.97 -5.51 -4.26
C MET A 110 2.15 -5.35 -5.22
N SER A 111 2.94 -4.28 -5.08
CA SER A 111 4.13 -4.06 -5.92
C SER A 111 5.20 -5.11 -5.68
N PHE A 112 5.51 -5.39 -4.41
CA PHE A 112 6.48 -6.43 -4.04
C PHE A 112 5.99 -7.84 -4.39
N SER A 113 4.67 -8.10 -4.33
CA SER A 113 4.10 -9.37 -4.79
C SER A 113 4.46 -9.67 -6.26
N LEU A 114 4.39 -8.66 -7.14
CA LEU A 114 4.82 -8.83 -8.53
C LEU A 114 6.33 -9.06 -8.66
N ILE A 115 7.14 -8.38 -7.84
CA ILE A 115 8.60 -8.59 -7.80
C ILE A 115 8.91 -10.04 -7.41
N TYR A 116 8.25 -10.58 -6.39
CA TYR A 116 8.44 -11.98 -6.00
C TYR A 116 7.94 -12.97 -7.03
N ARG A 117 6.92 -12.62 -7.82
CA ARG A 117 6.50 -13.45 -8.96
C ARG A 117 7.53 -13.45 -10.10
N ILE A 118 8.39 -12.44 -10.20
CA ILE A 118 9.46 -12.35 -11.22
C ILE A 118 10.74 -13.07 -10.76
N TYR A 119 11.11 -12.89 -9.49
CA TYR A 119 12.34 -13.43 -8.91
C TYR A 119 12.15 -14.75 -8.15
N GLU A 120 10.91 -15.25 -8.11
CA GLU A 120 10.46 -16.49 -7.47
C GLU A 120 10.58 -16.52 -5.94
N ILE A 121 9.74 -17.37 -5.34
CA ILE A 121 9.82 -17.74 -3.92
C ILE A 121 9.93 -19.26 -3.82
N ILE A 122 10.62 -19.73 -2.79
CA ILE A 122 10.77 -21.16 -2.52
C ILE A 122 9.73 -21.53 -1.46
N GLY A 123 8.77 -22.36 -1.86
CA GLY A 123 7.73 -22.89 -0.98
C GLY A 123 8.14 -24.13 -0.19
N PRO A 124 7.20 -24.67 0.62
CA PRO A 124 7.44 -25.85 1.45
C PRO A 124 7.58 -27.13 0.61
N ASP A 125 6.84 -27.24 -0.49
CA ASP A 125 7.00 -28.30 -1.50
C ASP A 125 7.62 -27.71 -2.76
N GLN A 126 8.83 -28.14 -3.09
CA GLN A 126 9.56 -27.66 -4.27
C GLN A 126 9.00 -28.19 -5.59
N ASN A 127 8.09 -29.17 -5.55
CA ASN A 127 7.47 -29.73 -6.75
C ASN A 127 6.22 -28.96 -7.18
N ILE A 128 5.72 -28.06 -6.33
CA ILE A 128 4.51 -27.27 -6.58
C ILE A 128 4.91 -25.82 -6.79
N ALA A 129 4.65 -25.30 -7.99
CA ALA A 129 4.91 -23.90 -8.29
C ALA A 129 4.01 -22.98 -7.42
N PRO A 130 4.55 -21.91 -6.82
CA PRO A 130 3.75 -20.98 -6.04
C PRO A 130 2.65 -20.32 -6.90
N SER A 131 1.46 -20.23 -6.33
CA SER A 131 0.33 -19.53 -6.93
C SER A 131 0.45 -18.01 -6.75
N VAL A 132 -0.35 -17.24 -7.49
CA VAL A 132 -0.42 -15.77 -7.34
C VAL A 132 -0.71 -15.35 -5.90
N ARG A 133 -1.53 -16.13 -5.19
CA ARG A 133 -1.90 -15.86 -3.79
C ARG A 133 -0.71 -16.04 -2.85
N ASP A 134 0.18 -16.99 -3.13
CA ASP A 134 1.37 -17.25 -2.32
C ASP A 134 2.35 -16.08 -2.39
N TYR A 135 2.47 -15.42 -3.55
CA TYR A 135 3.28 -14.20 -3.68
C TYR A 135 2.71 -13.01 -2.89
N ILE A 136 1.37 -12.85 -2.88
CA ILE A 136 0.71 -11.79 -2.09
C ILE A 136 0.86 -12.08 -0.60
N TYR A 137 0.65 -13.34 -0.21
CA TYR A 137 0.83 -13.82 1.15
C TYR A 137 2.28 -13.58 1.62
N PHE A 138 3.27 -14.05 0.86
CA PHE A 138 4.69 -13.87 1.16
C PHE A 138 5.07 -12.38 1.29
N SER A 139 4.58 -11.55 0.36
CA SER A 139 4.75 -10.08 0.43
C SER A 139 4.14 -9.49 1.70
N THR A 140 2.95 -9.93 2.09
CA THR A 140 2.25 -9.45 3.30
C THR A 140 3.03 -9.82 4.57
N VAL A 141 3.46 -11.07 4.72
CA VAL A 141 4.16 -11.54 5.93
C VAL A 141 5.59 -11.00 6.02
N THR A 142 6.21 -10.69 4.88
CA THR A 142 7.52 -10.02 4.81
C THR A 142 7.39 -8.54 5.18
N PHE A 143 6.35 -7.87 4.66
CA PHE A 143 6.03 -6.48 4.98
C PHE A 143 5.75 -6.29 6.47
N SER A 144 4.92 -7.16 7.06
CA SER A 144 4.59 -7.09 8.48
C SER A 144 5.67 -7.67 9.39
N THR A 145 6.79 -8.12 8.82
CA THR A 145 7.88 -8.82 9.52
C THR A 145 7.44 -9.98 10.39
N LEU A 146 6.35 -10.67 10.01
CA LEU A 146 5.90 -11.88 10.70
C LEU A 146 6.77 -13.07 10.32
N GLY A 147 7.01 -13.27 9.01
CA GLY A 147 7.92 -14.27 8.49
C GLY A 147 7.67 -15.70 9.01
N PHE A 148 6.50 -16.27 8.74
CA PHE A 148 6.14 -17.63 9.21
C PHE A 148 7.13 -18.73 8.78
N GLY A 149 7.92 -18.50 7.73
CA GLY A 149 9.04 -19.37 7.33
C GLY A 149 8.66 -20.54 6.42
N ASP A 150 7.38 -20.64 6.06
CA ASP A 150 6.84 -21.57 5.07
C ASP A 150 7.28 -21.24 3.64
N PHE A 151 7.37 -19.95 3.31
CA PHE A 151 7.96 -19.45 2.08
C PHE A 151 9.21 -18.62 2.38
N ARG A 152 10.22 -18.73 1.50
CA ARG A 152 11.46 -17.96 1.59
C ARG A 152 11.84 -17.37 0.22
N PRO A 153 12.49 -16.20 0.17
CA PRO A 153 12.89 -15.61 -1.11
C PRO A 153 13.97 -16.46 -1.78
N ALA A 154 13.87 -16.63 -3.10
CA ALA A 154 15.00 -17.13 -3.89
C ALA A 154 16.21 -16.18 -3.79
N THR A 155 17.39 -16.62 -4.21
CA THR A 155 18.65 -15.86 -4.07
C THR A 155 18.52 -14.42 -4.57
N ASP A 156 17.91 -14.22 -5.73
CA ASP A 156 17.77 -12.90 -6.36
C ASP A 156 16.68 -12.04 -5.70
N ALA A 157 15.72 -12.66 -5.00
CA ALA A 157 14.64 -11.98 -4.28
C ALA A 157 15.04 -11.49 -2.88
N ARG A 158 16.18 -11.95 -2.33
CA ARG A 158 16.59 -11.68 -0.93
C ARG A 158 16.73 -10.19 -0.62
N MET A 159 17.33 -9.42 -1.53
CA MET A 159 17.52 -7.99 -1.33
C MET A 159 16.19 -7.24 -1.30
N PHE A 160 15.23 -7.66 -2.15
CA PHE A 160 13.88 -7.11 -2.15
C PHE A 160 13.14 -7.42 -0.85
N ALA A 161 13.28 -8.65 -0.32
CA ALA A 161 12.70 -9.02 0.98
C ALA A 161 13.26 -8.18 2.13
N ALA A 162 14.58 -8.01 2.20
CA ALA A 162 15.21 -7.16 3.21
C ALA A 162 14.72 -5.71 3.12
N LEU A 163 14.68 -5.15 1.91
CA LEU A 163 14.18 -3.80 1.67
C LEU A 163 12.71 -3.65 2.06
N GLN A 164 11.87 -4.63 1.72
CA GLN A 164 10.45 -4.61 2.06
C GLN A 164 10.23 -4.65 3.57
N SER A 165 10.98 -5.46 4.32
CA SER A 165 10.87 -5.51 5.79
C SER A 165 11.28 -4.18 6.45
N ILE A 166 12.29 -3.48 5.91
CA ILE A 166 12.64 -2.13 6.38
C ILE A 166 11.48 -1.17 6.13
N LEU A 167 10.97 -1.14 4.89
CA LEU A 167 9.85 -0.27 4.54
C LEU A 167 8.60 -0.57 5.36
N GLY A 168 8.31 -1.84 5.61
CA GLY A 168 7.15 -2.27 6.39
C GLY A 168 7.17 -1.74 7.81
N ASN A 169 8.32 -1.86 8.50
CA ASN A 169 8.49 -1.29 9.83
C ASN A 169 8.29 0.23 9.86
N LEU A 170 8.81 0.95 8.86
CA LEU A 170 8.59 2.39 8.75
C LEU A 170 7.11 2.74 8.59
N HIS A 171 6.37 2.02 7.74
CA HIS A 171 4.92 2.22 7.58
C HIS A 171 4.15 1.95 8.88
N LEU A 172 4.49 0.88 9.60
CA LEU A 172 3.85 0.56 10.88
C LEU A 172 4.11 1.66 11.92
N GLY A 173 5.35 2.19 11.97
CA GLY A 173 5.67 3.35 12.80
C GLY A 173 4.81 4.59 12.46
N MET A 174 4.55 4.82 11.17
CA MET A 174 3.68 5.92 10.71
C MET A 174 2.23 5.73 11.17
N ILE A 175 1.68 4.51 11.12
CA ILE A 175 0.34 4.21 11.63
C ILE A 175 0.27 4.53 13.12
N VAL A 176 1.23 4.03 13.90
CA VAL A 176 1.27 4.24 15.35
C VAL A 176 1.38 5.73 15.67
N GLY A 177 2.29 6.45 15.04
CA GLY A 177 2.44 7.90 15.23
C GLY A 177 1.17 8.67 14.88
N THR A 178 0.49 8.29 13.78
CA THR A 178 -0.78 8.90 13.37
C THR A 178 -1.89 8.62 14.40
N ALA A 179 -1.95 7.40 14.95
CA ALA A 179 -2.92 7.03 15.97
C ALA A 179 -2.71 7.82 17.28
N PHE A 180 -1.46 7.97 17.74
CA PHE A 180 -1.15 8.80 18.90
C PHE A 180 -1.56 10.26 18.67
N PHE A 181 -1.24 10.82 17.50
CA PHE A 181 -1.64 12.18 17.14
C PHE A 181 -3.17 12.34 17.10
N ALA A 182 -3.90 11.32 16.62
CA ALA A 182 -5.36 11.33 16.61
C ALA A 182 -5.99 11.28 18.01
N ALA A 183 -5.31 10.64 18.96
CA ALA A 183 -5.80 10.44 20.32
C ALA A 183 -5.48 11.61 21.27
N GLN A 184 -4.63 12.56 20.88
CA GLN A 184 -4.32 13.73 21.70
C GLN A 184 -5.59 14.57 21.93
N PRO A 185 -5.95 14.85 23.20
CA PRO A 185 -7.05 15.77 23.48
C PRO A 185 -6.67 17.17 22.97
N LYS A 186 -7.66 17.86 22.40
CA LYS A 186 -7.51 19.24 21.91
C LYS A 186 -7.26 20.23 23.04
#